data_AF-A0A1I6ZCW3-F1
#
_entry.id   AF-A0A1I6ZCW3-F1
#
_cell.length_a   1.000
_cell.length_b   1.000
_cell.length_c   1.000
_cell.angle_alpha   90.00
_cell.angle_beta   90.00
_cell.angle_gamma   90.00
#
_symmetry.space_group_name_H-M   'P 1'
#
loop_
_entity.id
_entity.type
_entity.pdbx_description
1 polymer ?
#
loop_
_entity_poly.entity_id
_entity_poly.type
_entity_poly.pdbx_seq_one_letter_code
_entity_poly.pdbx_strand_id
1 'polypeptide(L)'
;MSRQGDRSAETVGTDELVAQLRRLRARSGLTLAALGERTNYSKSSWGRYLSGRSLPPYQAVLAFCRAVEADHEGVLALWEAAHRERARWTVSRQHRQVVESGSDRGTGEGEVLVPEPVNPPSPSSSTSRHRVPIGLVLGGTLCGLGVGCLLGVWAARAHD
;
A
#
# COMPACT_ATOMS: atom_id res chain seq x y z
N MET A 1 -28.80 -8.16 4.32
CA MET A 1 -28.27 -6.79 4.54
C MET A 1 -26.89 -6.77 5.23
N SER A 2 -26.20 -7.90 5.39
CA SER A 2 -24.95 -8.00 6.20
C SER A 2 -23.65 -7.55 5.52
N ARG A 3 -23.63 -7.30 4.20
CA ARG A 3 -22.40 -6.90 3.46
C ARG A 3 -22.00 -5.43 3.64
N GLN A 4 -22.94 -4.57 4.07
CA GLN A 4 -22.67 -3.12 4.14
C GLN A 4 -21.94 -2.73 5.44
N GLY A 5 -22.30 -3.34 6.58
CA GLY A 5 -21.63 -3.08 7.87
C GLY A 5 -20.16 -3.51 7.89
N ASP A 6 -19.83 -4.64 7.25
CA ASP A 6 -18.47 -5.14 7.10
C ASP A 6 -17.60 -4.19 6.25
N ARG A 7 -18.16 -3.67 5.15
CA ARG A 7 -17.45 -2.73 4.26
C ARG A 7 -17.27 -1.34 4.87
N SER A 8 -18.20 -0.89 5.71
CA SER A 8 -18.09 0.40 6.41
C SER A 8 -17.02 0.37 7.49
N ALA A 9 -16.84 -0.75 8.21
CA ALA A 9 -15.71 -0.89 9.11
C ALA A 9 -14.39 -0.89 8.32
N GLU A 10 -14.31 -1.68 7.24
CA GLU A 10 -13.13 -1.88 6.39
C GLU A 10 -12.46 -0.59 5.91
N THR A 11 -13.24 0.47 5.62
CA THR A 11 -12.68 1.72 5.10
C THR A 11 -12.29 2.71 6.19
N VAL A 12 -12.80 2.58 7.42
CA VAL A 12 -12.59 3.59 8.48
C VAL A 12 -11.11 3.75 8.83
N GLY A 13 -10.35 2.67 8.98
CA GLY A 13 -8.91 2.76 9.24
C GLY A 13 -8.13 3.37 8.08
N THR A 14 -8.53 3.05 6.85
CA THR A 14 -7.93 3.64 5.63
C THR A 14 -8.27 5.12 5.50
N ASP A 15 -9.51 5.49 5.78
CA ASP A 15 -10.01 6.86 5.68
C ASP A 15 -9.36 7.77 6.71
N GLU A 16 -9.13 7.29 7.94
CA GLU A 16 -8.41 8.06 8.97
C GLU A 16 -6.94 8.29 8.60
N LEU A 17 -6.25 7.25 8.09
CA LEU A 17 -4.89 7.41 7.58
C LEU A 17 -4.84 8.45 6.45
N VAL A 18 -5.74 8.34 5.48
CA VAL A 18 -5.79 9.26 4.33
C VAL A 18 -6.12 10.68 4.78
N ALA A 19 -7.05 10.84 5.72
CA ALA A 19 -7.38 12.13 6.31
C ALA A 19 -6.15 12.74 6.99
N GLN A 20 -5.41 11.95 7.78
CA GLN A 20 -4.22 12.43 8.46
C GLN A 20 -3.12 12.85 7.48
N LEU A 21 -2.84 12.05 6.45
CA LEU A 21 -1.86 12.40 5.41
C LEU A 21 -2.28 13.68 4.65
N ARG A 22 -3.57 13.85 4.36
CA ARG A 22 -4.10 15.08 3.72
C ARG A 22 -3.96 16.29 4.62
N ARG A 23 -4.28 16.17 5.92
CA ARG A 23 -4.11 17.25 6.92
C ARG A 23 -2.65 17.67 7.00
N LEU A 24 -1.73 16.72 7.10
CA LEU A 24 -0.29 16.99 7.12
C LEU A 24 0.20 17.67 5.84
N ARG A 25 -0.23 17.20 4.67
CA ARG A 25 0.13 17.81 3.38
C ARG A 25 -0.42 19.23 3.25
N ALA A 26 -1.64 19.47 3.72
CA ALA A 26 -2.25 20.78 3.68
C ALA A 26 -1.48 21.79 4.53
N ARG A 27 -1.04 21.38 5.74
CA ARG A 27 -0.21 22.22 6.61
C ARG A 27 1.17 22.52 6.05
N SER A 28 1.77 21.59 5.31
CA SER A 28 3.09 21.80 4.69
C SER A 28 3.05 22.61 3.40
N GLY A 29 1.85 22.89 2.85
CA GLY A 29 1.70 23.63 1.59
C GLY A 29 2.21 22.86 0.36
N LEU A 30 2.61 21.60 0.48
CA LEU A 30 3.18 20.85 -0.63
C LEU A 30 2.13 20.48 -1.67
N THR A 31 2.39 20.81 -2.93
CA THR A 31 1.64 20.28 -4.06
C THR A 31 1.92 18.79 -4.24
N LEU A 32 1.05 18.06 -4.95
CA LEU A 32 1.31 16.65 -5.27
C LEU A 32 2.56 16.45 -6.15
N ALA A 33 2.92 17.45 -6.96
CA ALA A 33 4.12 17.42 -7.78
C ALA A 33 5.38 17.54 -6.90
N ALA A 34 5.44 18.57 -6.05
CA ALA A 34 6.53 18.77 -5.10
C ALA A 34 6.68 17.58 -4.14
N LEU A 35 5.57 17.00 -3.69
CA LEU A 35 5.62 15.79 -2.88
C LEU A 35 6.24 14.62 -3.64
N GLY A 36 5.92 14.46 -4.93
CA GLY A 36 6.50 13.40 -5.74
C GLY A 36 8.01 13.54 -5.93
N GLU A 37 8.47 14.76 -6.22
CA GLU A 37 9.89 15.11 -6.33
C GLU A 37 10.66 14.81 -5.04
N ARG A 38 10.08 15.09 -3.87
CA ARG A 38 10.72 14.89 -2.56
C ARG A 38 10.75 13.45 -2.07
N THR A 39 9.90 12.56 -2.61
CA THR A 39 9.68 11.21 -2.04
C THR A 39 10.03 10.06 -2.99
N ASN A 40 10.51 10.36 -4.20
CA ASN A 40 10.80 9.37 -5.25
C ASN A 40 9.55 8.55 -5.69
N TYR A 41 8.36 9.13 -5.52
CA TYR A 41 7.09 8.57 -6.01
C TYR A 41 6.44 9.55 -6.98
N SER A 42 5.74 9.06 -7.99
CA SER A 42 5.07 9.94 -8.95
C SER A 42 3.85 10.66 -8.35
N LYS A 43 3.45 11.78 -8.97
CA LYS A 43 2.19 12.47 -8.70
C LYS A 43 0.98 11.53 -8.78
N SER A 44 0.97 10.57 -9.71
CA SER A 44 -0.12 9.61 -9.86
C SER A 44 -0.19 8.61 -8.70
N SER A 45 0.97 8.12 -8.22
CA SER A 45 1.05 7.28 -7.02
C SER A 45 0.50 8.02 -5.80
N TRP A 46 0.97 9.25 -5.56
CA TRP A 46 0.44 10.09 -4.48
C TRP A 46 -1.05 10.40 -4.62
N GLY A 47 -1.53 10.66 -5.83
CA GLY A 47 -2.95 10.87 -6.11
C GLY A 47 -3.81 9.65 -5.76
N ARG A 48 -3.30 8.42 -5.94
CA ARG A 48 -3.99 7.19 -5.53
C ARG A 48 -3.95 6.98 -4.02
N TYR A 49 -2.79 7.19 -3.39
CA TYR A 49 -2.65 7.03 -1.94
C TYR A 49 -3.50 8.04 -1.17
N LEU A 50 -3.40 9.30 -1.53
CA LEU A 50 -4.17 10.37 -0.90
C LEU A 50 -5.64 10.38 -1.33
N SER A 51 -6.10 9.50 -2.23
CA SER A 51 -7.52 9.29 -2.50
C SER A 51 -8.10 8.06 -1.78
N GLY A 52 -7.28 7.30 -1.05
CA GLY A 52 -7.72 6.04 -0.44
C GLY A 52 -7.91 4.89 -1.43
N ARG A 53 -7.70 5.11 -2.73
CA ARG A 53 -7.82 4.06 -3.77
C ARG A 53 -6.74 2.99 -3.67
N SER A 54 -5.64 3.29 -2.98
CA SER A 54 -4.60 2.33 -2.64
C SER A 54 -3.99 2.76 -1.32
N LEU A 55 -3.71 1.81 -0.44
CA LEU A 55 -2.89 2.10 0.72
C LEU A 55 -1.45 2.41 0.28
N PRO A 56 -0.80 3.43 0.87
CA PRO A 56 0.61 3.70 0.62
C PRO A 56 1.48 2.61 1.26
N PRO A 57 2.58 2.19 0.61
CA PRO A 57 3.54 1.30 1.26
C PRO A 57 4.23 2.02 2.43
N TYR A 58 4.75 1.26 3.39
CA TYR A 58 5.45 1.79 4.58
C TYR A 58 6.52 2.83 4.22
N GLN A 59 7.36 2.52 3.22
CA GLN A 59 8.42 3.41 2.75
C GLN A 59 7.89 4.74 2.19
N ALA A 60 6.71 4.74 1.57
CA ALA A 60 6.08 5.98 1.10
C ALA A 60 5.63 6.84 2.28
N VAL A 61 5.06 6.24 3.34
CA VAL A 61 4.66 6.99 4.54
C VAL A 61 5.87 7.57 5.26
N LEU A 62 6.96 6.81 5.35
CA LEU A 62 8.21 7.32 5.90
C LEU A 62 8.78 8.50 5.09
N ALA A 63 8.85 8.34 3.76
CA ALA A 63 9.30 9.40 2.87
C ALA A 63 8.38 10.63 2.96
N PHE A 64 7.06 10.42 3.10
CA PHE A 64 6.10 11.50 3.29
C PHE A 64 6.37 12.30 4.56
N CYS A 65 6.45 11.66 5.73
CA CYS A 65 6.62 12.46 6.95
C CYS A 65 8.00 13.11 7.02
N ARG A 66 9.02 12.54 6.37
CA ARG A 66 10.31 13.24 6.15
C ARG A 66 10.13 14.46 5.24
N ALA A 67 9.36 14.33 4.16
CA ALA A 67 9.10 15.44 3.24
C ALA A 67 8.20 16.53 3.85
N VAL A 68 7.37 16.24 4.84
CA VAL A 68 6.56 17.28 5.51
C VAL A 68 7.13 17.69 6.88
N GLU A 69 8.32 17.19 7.24
CA GLU A 69 8.97 17.45 8.53
C GLU A 69 8.05 17.19 9.72
N ALA A 70 7.28 16.10 9.64
CA ALA A 70 6.33 15.67 10.67
C ALA A 70 6.82 14.41 11.36
N ASP A 71 6.43 14.26 12.63
CA ASP A 71 6.64 13.03 13.39
C ASP A 71 5.98 11.83 12.70
N HIS A 72 6.73 10.73 12.61
CA HIS A 72 6.33 9.53 11.91
C HIS A 72 5.53 8.59 12.81
N GLU A 73 5.76 8.56 14.12
CA GLU A 73 5.24 7.51 15.00
C GLU A 73 3.71 7.44 14.96
N GLY A 74 3.04 8.58 15.12
CA GLY A 74 1.57 8.64 15.07
C GLY A 74 0.98 8.23 13.72
N VAL A 75 1.66 8.59 12.62
CA VAL A 75 1.19 8.26 11.25
C VAL A 75 1.40 6.78 10.94
N LEU A 76 2.51 6.20 11.43
CA LEU A 76 2.82 4.78 11.26
C LEU A 76 1.87 3.89 12.07
N ALA A 77 1.50 4.30 13.28
CA ALA A 77 0.50 3.57 14.07
C ALA A 77 -0.86 3.48 13.32
N LEU A 78 -1.29 4.58 12.70
CA LEU A 78 -2.47 4.59 11.83
C LEU A 78 -2.29 3.69 10.59
N TRP A 79 -1.10 3.73 9.98
CA TRP A 79 -0.76 2.91 8.83
C TRP A 79 -0.84 1.41 9.16
N GLU A 80 -0.34 0.99 10.32
CA GLU A 80 -0.39 -0.39 10.79
C GLU A 80 -1.82 -0.85 11.07
N ALA A 81 -2.64 0.02 11.68
CA ALA A 81 -4.06 -0.27 11.91
C ALA A 81 -4.78 -0.52 10.58
N ALA A 82 -4.61 0.37 9.60
CA ALA A 82 -5.21 0.24 8.27
C ALA A 82 -4.72 -1.02 7.52
N HIS A 83 -3.42 -1.34 7.60
CA HIS A 83 -2.88 -2.54 6.95
C HIS A 83 -3.36 -3.84 7.61
N ARG A 84 -3.44 -3.88 8.94
CA ARG A 84 -3.98 -5.05 9.67
C ARG A 84 -5.45 -5.28 9.33
N GLU A 85 -6.25 -4.22 9.29
CA GLU A 85 -7.66 -4.29 8.87
C GLU A 85 -7.80 -4.85 7.46
N ARG A 86 -7.05 -4.29 6.50
CA ARG A 86 -7.09 -4.76 5.10
C ARG A 86 -6.63 -6.20 4.96
N ALA A 87 -5.61 -6.63 5.72
CA ALA A 87 -5.13 -8.00 5.71
C ALA A 87 -6.20 -8.98 6.25
N ARG A 88 -6.86 -8.65 7.37
CA ARG A 88 -7.96 -9.46 7.93
C ARG A 88 -9.08 -9.67 6.92
N TRP A 89 -9.44 -8.62 6.19
CA TRP A 89 -10.45 -8.71 5.15
C TRP A 89 -10.04 -9.61 3.99
N THR A 90 -8.79 -9.51 3.51
CA THR A 90 -8.31 -10.37 2.41
C THR A 90 -8.37 -11.85 2.77
N VAL A 91 -7.98 -12.21 3.99
CA VAL A 91 -8.04 -13.59 4.50
C VAL A 91 -9.49 -14.06 4.64
N SER A 92 -10.35 -13.22 5.23
CA SER A 92 -11.78 -13.54 5.41
C SER A 92 -12.51 -13.77 4.08
N ARG A 93 -12.19 -12.96 3.06
CA ARG A 93 -12.73 -13.13 1.71
C ARG A 93 -12.26 -14.44 1.08
N GLN A 94 -10.98 -14.77 1.21
CA GLN A 94 -10.43 -16.00 0.63
C GLN A 94 -11.05 -17.24 1.28
N HIS A 95 -11.22 -17.26 2.60
CA HIS A 95 -11.87 -18.37 3.29
C HIS A 95 -13.32 -18.58 2.83
N ARG A 96 -14.08 -17.49 2.63
CA ARG A 96 -15.44 -17.58 2.07
C ARG A 96 -15.47 -18.23 0.68
N GLN A 97 -14.53 -17.87 -0.19
CA GLN A 97 -14.50 -18.43 -1.55
C GLN A 97 -14.12 -19.91 -1.59
N VAL A 98 -13.26 -20.38 -0.68
CA VAL A 98 -12.91 -21.81 -0.57
C VAL A 98 -14.12 -22.63 -0.11
N VAL A 99 -14.89 -22.14 0.88
CA VAL A 99 -16.10 -22.84 1.36
C VAL A 99 -17.17 -22.91 0.27
N GLU A 100 -17.38 -21.82 -0.47
CA GLU A 100 -18.34 -21.79 -1.58
C GLU A 100 -17.90 -22.72 -2.75
N SER A 101 -16.61 -22.72 -3.10
CA SER A 101 -16.08 -23.52 -4.20
C SER A 101 -15.93 -25.01 -3.86
N GLY A 102 -15.78 -25.36 -2.58
CA GLY A 102 -15.77 -26.75 -2.10
C GLY A 102 -17.16 -27.37 -2.01
N SER A 103 -18.22 -26.55 -1.96
CA SER A 103 -19.59 -27.02 -1.81
C SER A 103 -20.25 -27.49 -3.12
N ASP A 104 -19.62 -27.25 -4.28
CA ASP A 104 -20.15 -27.64 -5.62
C ASP A 104 -19.49 -28.92 -6.19
N ARG A 105 -18.69 -29.65 -5.38
CA ARG A 105 -18.07 -30.93 -5.77
C ARG A 105 -18.44 -32.09 -4.85
N GLY A 106 -19.72 -32.25 -4.56
CA GLY A 106 -20.28 -33.53 -4.08
C GLY A 106 -21.36 -33.98 -5.06
N THR A 107 -21.03 -34.78 -6.08
CA THR A 107 -21.17 -36.24 -6.01
C THR A 107 -20.27 -36.87 -7.08
N GLY A 108 -19.35 -37.72 -6.64
CA GLY A 108 -18.33 -38.38 -7.46
C GLY A 108 -17.56 -39.36 -6.59
N GLU A 109 -18.31 -40.29 -6.02
CA GLU A 109 -17.86 -41.57 -5.47
C GLU A 109 -16.93 -42.27 -6.48
N GLY A 110 -15.73 -42.64 -6.03
CA GLY A 110 -14.77 -43.36 -6.86
C GLY A 110 -13.34 -43.42 -6.29
N GLU A 111 -13.08 -44.49 -5.56
CA GLU A 111 -11.78 -45.15 -5.42
C GLU A 111 -10.69 -44.49 -4.55
N VAL A 112 -10.60 -45.01 -3.32
CA VAL A 112 -9.42 -44.94 -2.45
C VAL A 112 -8.27 -45.71 -3.11
N LEU A 113 -7.15 -45.04 -3.41
CA LEU A 113 -5.85 -45.68 -3.56
C LEU A 113 -4.76 -44.84 -2.88
N VAL A 114 -4.14 -45.48 -1.90
CA VAL A 114 -3.10 -45.01 -0.98
C VAL A 114 -1.82 -44.61 -1.77
N PRO A 115 -1.21 -43.43 -1.52
CA PRO A 115 0.09 -43.12 -2.13
C PRO A 115 1.23 -43.80 -1.35
N GLU A 116 1.96 -44.69 -2.05
CA GLU A 116 3.26 -45.26 -1.67
C GLU A 116 4.33 -44.15 -1.56
N PRO A 117 5.05 -44.00 -0.43
CA PRO A 117 6.07 -42.96 -0.29
C PRO A 117 7.46 -43.50 -0.64
N VAL A 118 7.95 -43.24 -1.86
CA VAL A 118 9.39 -43.37 -2.17
C VAL A 118 9.92 -42.27 -3.08
N ASN A 119 10.56 -41.26 -2.47
CA ASN A 119 11.78 -40.62 -3.00
C ASN A 119 12.42 -39.70 -1.94
N PRO A 120 13.70 -39.88 -1.56
CA PRO A 120 14.43 -38.85 -0.82
C PRO A 120 14.78 -37.66 -1.75
N PRO A 121 14.81 -36.41 -1.26
CA PRO A 121 15.16 -35.26 -2.10
C PRO A 121 16.66 -35.24 -2.42
N SER A 122 17.01 -35.42 -3.69
CA SER A 122 18.33 -35.05 -4.22
C SER A 122 18.49 -33.53 -4.19
N PRO A 123 19.55 -32.97 -3.56
CA PRO A 123 19.82 -31.54 -3.58
C PRO A 123 20.52 -31.15 -4.90
N SER A 124 19.73 -30.79 -5.91
CA SER A 124 20.26 -30.14 -7.11
C SER A 124 20.30 -28.63 -6.90
N SER A 125 21.46 -28.13 -6.46
CA SER A 125 21.85 -26.73 -6.61
C SER A 125 21.95 -26.36 -8.09
N SER A 126 21.14 -25.42 -8.57
CA SER A 126 21.34 -24.75 -9.87
C SER A 126 20.75 -23.33 -9.85
N THR A 127 21.64 -22.40 -9.50
CA THR A 127 21.86 -21.06 -10.08
C THR A 127 20.65 -20.23 -10.55
N SER A 128 20.45 -19.13 -9.82
CA SER A 128 20.08 -17.78 -10.28
C SER A 128 19.73 -17.62 -11.77
N ARG A 129 18.51 -17.15 -12.03
CA ARG A 129 18.26 -16.33 -13.22
C ARG A 129 17.21 -15.28 -12.91
N HIS A 130 17.71 -14.08 -12.59
CA HIS A 130 16.95 -12.84 -12.56
C HIS A 130 16.07 -12.73 -13.81
N ARG A 131 14.76 -12.60 -13.61
CA ARG A 131 13.83 -12.16 -14.66
C ARG A 131 13.33 -10.77 -14.30
N VAL A 132 14.01 -9.77 -14.86
CA VAL A 132 13.46 -8.43 -15.06
C VAL A 132 12.50 -8.47 -16.24
N PRO A 133 11.29 -7.93 -16.12
CA PRO A 133 10.58 -7.40 -17.28
C PRO A 133 10.70 -5.86 -17.28
N ILE A 134 11.64 -5.37 -18.08
CA ILE A 134 11.66 -4.01 -18.61
C ILE A 134 10.58 -3.95 -19.69
N GLY A 135 9.59 -3.08 -19.51
CA GLY A 135 8.52 -2.79 -20.47
C GLY A 135 8.20 -1.30 -20.48
N LEU A 136 9.03 -0.57 -21.20
CA LEU A 136 9.03 0.86 -21.52
C LEU A 136 7.78 1.28 -22.32
N VAL A 137 7.09 2.36 -21.94
CA VAL A 137 6.37 3.21 -22.90
C VAL A 137 6.60 4.69 -22.57
N LEU A 138 7.08 5.39 -23.61
CA LEU A 138 7.49 6.79 -23.70
C LEU A 138 6.33 7.79 -23.56
N GLY A 139 6.69 9.01 -23.18
CA GLY A 139 5.82 10.18 -23.32
C GLY A 139 6.40 11.40 -22.59
N GLY A 140 7.45 12.00 -23.16
CA GLY A 140 8.02 13.25 -22.65
C GLY A 140 7.11 14.44 -22.91
N THR A 141 7.20 15.45 -22.05
CA THR A 141 7.00 16.87 -22.41
C THR A 141 7.76 17.72 -21.40
N LEU A 142 8.77 18.45 -21.89
CA LEU A 142 9.48 19.51 -21.18
C LEU A 142 8.58 20.73 -20.98
N CYS A 143 8.58 21.28 -19.77
CA CYS A 143 8.42 22.70 -19.44
C CYS A 143 8.62 22.76 -17.92
N GLY A 144 9.54 23.49 -17.32
CA GLY A 144 10.13 24.78 -17.64
C GLY A 144 10.59 25.33 -16.28
N LEU A 145 11.74 26.00 -16.26
CA LEU A 145 12.43 26.45 -15.06
C LEU A 145 11.58 27.37 -14.17
N GLY A 146 11.78 27.24 -12.86
CA GLY A 146 11.19 28.11 -11.84
C GLY A 146 11.90 27.93 -10.49
N VAL A 147 13.18 28.30 -10.48
CA VAL A 147 14.02 28.43 -9.28
C VAL A 147 13.49 29.57 -8.40
N GLY A 148 13.50 29.37 -7.08
CA GLY A 148 13.73 30.46 -6.14
C GLY A 148 12.75 30.58 -4.97
N CYS A 149 13.31 30.38 -3.77
CA CYS A 149 12.97 31.05 -2.49
C CYS A 149 11.50 30.98 -2.04
N LEU A 150 11.17 30.34 -0.92
CA LEU A 150 11.33 30.93 0.41
C LEU A 150 11.38 29.82 1.49
N LEU A 151 12.58 29.40 1.88
CA LEU A 151 12.83 28.73 3.16
C LEU A 151 13.20 29.82 4.17
N GLY A 152 12.22 30.41 4.86
CA GLY A 152 12.52 31.55 5.73
C GLY A 152 11.48 31.96 6.77
N VAL A 153 10.44 31.17 7.07
CA VAL A 153 9.48 31.50 8.15
C VAL A 153 8.92 30.22 8.79
N TRP A 154 9.71 29.51 9.60
CA TRP A 154 9.16 28.48 10.50
C TRP A 154 9.80 28.42 11.89
N ALA A 155 10.88 29.17 12.15
CA ALA A 155 11.68 29.02 13.37
C ALA A 155 11.26 29.91 14.55
N ALA A 156 9.97 30.24 14.75
CA ALA A 156 9.61 31.21 15.80
C ALA A 156 8.37 30.92 16.67
N ARG A 157 7.76 29.71 16.67
CA ARG A 157 6.50 29.52 17.42
C ARG A 157 6.27 28.17 18.11
N ALA A 158 7.29 27.54 18.70
CA ALA A 158 7.03 26.33 19.51
C ALA A 158 7.82 26.22 20.82
N HIS A 159 8.30 27.34 21.37
CA HIS A 159 8.75 27.40 22.76
C HIS A 159 8.12 28.62 23.43
N ASP A 160 6.88 28.44 23.89
CA ASP A 160 6.30 29.10 25.05
C ASP A 160 5.27 28.14 25.68
#